data_AF-A0A965ZBP0-F1
#
_entry.id   AF-A0A965ZBP0-F1
#
_cell.length_a   1.000
_cell.length_b   1.000
_cell.length_c   1.000
_cell.angle_alpha   90.00
_cell.angle_beta   90.00
_cell.angle_gamma   90.00
#
_symmetry.space_group_name_H-M   'P 1'
#
loop_
_entity.id
_entity.type
_entity.pdbx_description
1 polymer ?
#
loop_
_entity_poly.entity_id
_entity_poly.type
_entity_poly.pdbx_seq_one_letter_code
_entity_poly.pdbx_strand_id
1 'polypeptide(L)'
;MKNYVLLKDNEVVARYTAETKPVMNASKGIVYEAVTATPPTITSSQKLIESWSFSYGKYKQSWQVVEKTLADTWHFEDYSMRIKIPLTTINSNLDVQEFVSKLIMWWNLTGLSHTADAENSYFYCNFIYPEHQAIVDAFQGLITIENLNQ
;
A
#
# COMPACT_ATOMS: atom_id res chain seq x y z
N MET A 1 -7.32 16.83 -28.57
CA MET A 1 -6.00 16.54 -27.96
C MET A 1 -5.66 15.06 -28.10
N LYS A 2 -4.39 14.71 -28.23
CA LYS A 2 -3.88 13.34 -28.32
C LYS A 2 -3.04 13.00 -27.09
N ASN A 3 -2.92 11.71 -26.79
CA ASN A 3 -2.08 11.21 -25.71
C ASN A 3 -0.72 10.78 -26.26
N TYR A 4 0.33 11.04 -25.49
CA TYR A 4 1.69 10.62 -25.80
C TYR A 4 2.37 10.02 -24.57
N VAL A 5 3.27 9.07 -24.80
CA VAL A 5 4.11 8.47 -23.76
C VAL A 5 5.57 8.65 -24.11
N LEU A 6 6.39 8.96 -23.11
CA LEU A 6 7.85 8.90 -23.22
C LEU A 6 8.31 7.53 -22.75
N LEU A 7 9.00 6.82 -23.63
CA LEU A 7 9.69 5.58 -23.28
C LEU A 7 11.17 5.80 -23.06
N LYS A 8 11.66 5.25 -21.96
CA LYS A 8 13.08 5.12 -21.66
C LYS A 8 13.33 3.71 -21.13
N ASP A 9 14.32 3.02 -21.67
CA ASP A 9 14.68 1.65 -21.24
C ASP A 9 13.50 0.66 -21.30
N ASN A 10 12.65 0.78 -22.33
CA ASN A 10 11.40 0.03 -22.52
C ASN A 10 10.30 0.26 -21.48
N GLU A 11 10.43 1.28 -20.64
CA GLU A 11 9.42 1.66 -19.66
C GLU A 11 8.80 3.01 -20.00
N VAL A 12 7.50 3.14 -19.74
CA VAL A 12 6.80 4.43 -19.83
C VAL A 12 7.14 5.27 -18.62
N VAL A 13 7.93 6.32 -18.80
CA VAL A 13 8.43 7.17 -17.71
C VAL A 13 7.67 8.50 -17.58
N ALA A 14 6.92 8.90 -18.62
CA ALA A 14 6.06 10.09 -18.57
C ALA A 14 4.89 9.99 -19.56
N ARG A 15 3.82 10.73 -19.27
CA ARG A 15 2.59 10.81 -20.08
C ARG A 15 2.25 12.27 -20.36
N TYR A 16 1.74 12.53 -21.55
CA TYR A 16 1.40 13.88 -22.00
C TYR A 16 0.07 13.88 -22.74
N THR A 17 -0.67 14.98 -22.60
CA THR A 17 -1.85 15.28 -23.39
C THR A 17 -1.59 16.58 -24.14
N ALA A 18 -1.49 16.52 -25.46
CA ALA A 18 -1.13 17.67 -26.30
C ALA A 18 -1.77 17.56 -27.69
N GLU A 19 -1.87 18.68 -28.41
CA GLU A 19 -2.35 18.67 -29.80
C GLU A 19 -1.32 18.09 -30.76
N THR A 20 -0.05 18.39 -30.52
CA THR A 20 1.11 17.95 -31.31
C THR A 20 2.05 17.08 -30.48
N LYS A 21 2.89 16.30 -31.16
CA LYS A 21 3.85 15.40 -30.51
C LYS A 21 4.89 16.22 -29.73
N PRO A 22 5.07 15.99 -28.42
CA PRO A 22 6.11 16.64 -27.64
C PRO A 22 7.50 16.38 -28.23
N VAL A 23 8.31 17.45 -28.36
CA VAL A 23 9.71 17.36 -28.77
C VAL A 23 10.55 17.14 -27.52
N MET A 24 11.24 16.01 -27.45
CA MET A 24 12.12 15.65 -26.33
C MET A 24 13.52 15.37 -26.84
N ASN A 25 14.54 15.69 -26.03
CA ASN A 25 15.90 15.31 -26.33
C ASN A 25 16.02 13.77 -26.35
N ALA A 26 16.65 13.20 -27.38
CA ALA A 26 16.77 11.76 -27.56
C ALA A 26 17.43 11.06 -26.35
N SER A 27 18.30 11.75 -25.60
CA SER A 27 18.90 11.23 -24.37
C SER A 27 17.90 10.98 -23.23
N LYS A 28 16.70 11.57 -23.31
CA LYS A 28 15.61 11.38 -22.34
C LYS A 28 14.66 10.25 -22.73
N GLY A 29 14.75 9.71 -23.95
CA GLY A 29 13.88 8.65 -24.45
C GLY A 29 13.16 9.00 -25.75
N ILE A 30 12.24 8.13 -26.15
CA ILE A 30 11.46 8.26 -27.40
C ILE A 30 9.99 8.49 -27.07
N VAL A 31 9.40 9.51 -27.68
CA VAL A 31 7.98 9.82 -27.53
C VAL A 31 7.16 9.06 -28.58
N TYR A 32 6.08 8.39 -28.14
CA TYR A 32 5.10 7.72 -29.00
C TYR A 32 3.70 8.25 -28.78
N GLU A 33 2.87 8.23 -29.83
CA GLU A 33 1.42 8.44 -29.67
C GLU A 33 0.83 7.24 -28.92
N ALA A 34 -0.07 7.52 -27.98
CA ALA A 34 -0.66 6.55 -27.09
C ALA A 34 -2.18 6.47 -27.24
N VAL A 35 -2.71 5.26 -27.12
CA VAL A 35 -4.14 4.99 -26.93
C VAL A 35 -4.33 4.58 -25.48
N THR A 36 -5.08 5.39 -24.74
CA THR A 36 -5.38 5.17 -23.33
C THR A 36 -6.70 4.40 -23.20
N ALA A 37 -6.78 3.51 -22.22
CA ALA A 37 -7.97 2.76 -21.89
C ALA A 37 -8.54 3.27 -20.57
N THR A 38 -9.87 3.37 -20.49
CA THR A 38 -10.53 3.66 -19.22
C THR A 38 -10.31 2.48 -18.27
N PRO A 39 -9.82 2.71 -17.03
CA PRO A 39 -9.72 1.66 -16.03
C PRO A 39 -11.11 1.07 -15.74
N PRO A 40 -11.27 -0.26 -15.68
CA PRO A 40 -12.54 -0.87 -15.29
C PRO A 40 -12.80 -0.65 -13.79
N THR A 41 -14.08 -0.64 -13.40
CA THR A 41 -14.46 -0.64 -11.99
C THR A 41 -14.06 -1.95 -11.32
N ILE A 42 -13.50 -1.88 -10.12
CA ILE A 42 -13.07 -3.05 -9.33
C ILE A 42 -13.78 -3.08 -7.97
N THR A 43 -13.83 -4.26 -7.36
CA THR A 43 -14.26 -4.44 -5.96
C THR A 43 -13.07 -4.27 -5.00
N SER A 44 -13.33 -4.30 -3.69
CA SER A 44 -12.28 -4.21 -2.66
C SER A 44 -11.30 -5.38 -2.67
N SER A 45 -11.67 -6.55 -3.23
CA SER A 45 -10.81 -7.73 -3.34
C SER A 45 -9.88 -7.70 -4.55
N GLN A 46 -10.02 -6.71 -5.44
CA GLN A 46 -9.35 -6.67 -6.73
C GLN A 46 -8.36 -5.51 -6.82
N LYS A 47 -7.37 -5.64 -7.70
CA LYS A 47 -6.46 -4.55 -8.08
C LYS A 47 -6.30 -4.51 -9.60
N LEU A 48 -5.86 -3.35 -10.09
CA LEU A 48 -5.58 -3.12 -11.49
C LEU A 48 -4.08 -3.16 -11.75
N ILE A 49 -3.67 -3.99 -12.70
CA ILE A 49 -2.31 -3.97 -13.25
C ILE A 49 -2.37 -3.21 -14.58
N GLU A 50 -1.63 -2.11 -14.64
CA GLU A 50 -1.43 -1.37 -15.88
C GLU A 50 -0.35 -2.05 -16.73
N SER A 51 -0.63 -2.20 -18.01
CA SER A 51 0.35 -2.69 -18.98
C SER A 51 0.37 -1.81 -20.22
N TRP A 52 1.54 -1.75 -20.86
CA TRP A 52 1.77 -0.98 -22.06
C TRP A 52 2.32 -1.89 -23.15
N SER A 53 1.68 -1.89 -24.32
CA SER A 53 2.12 -2.69 -25.46
C SER A 53 2.22 -1.83 -26.71
N PHE A 54 3.16 -2.13 -27.59
CA PHE A 54 3.27 -1.46 -28.87
C PHE A 54 2.52 -2.25 -29.95
N SER A 55 1.55 -1.62 -30.60
CA SER A 55 0.87 -2.22 -31.76
C SER A 55 0.43 -1.15 -32.75
N TYR A 56 0.56 -1.45 -34.05
CA TYR A 56 0.15 -0.56 -35.14
C TYR A 56 0.72 0.87 -35.04
N GLY A 57 1.98 1.01 -34.62
CA GLY A 57 2.65 2.31 -34.54
C GLY A 57 2.30 3.15 -33.30
N LYS A 58 1.50 2.61 -32.37
CA LYS A 58 1.08 3.31 -31.14
C LYS A 58 1.31 2.45 -29.91
N TYR A 59 1.55 3.10 -28.78
CA TYR A 59 1.51 2.44 -27.49
C TYR A 59 0.05 2.35 -27.01
N LYS A 60 -0.38 1.16 -26.60
CA LYS A 60 -1.70 0.91 -26.06
C LYS A 60 -1.57 0.61 -24.58
N GLN A 61 -2.31 1.37 -23.79
CA GLN A 61 -2.56 1.07 -22.39
C GLN A 61 -3.58 -0.06 -22.29
N SER A 62 -3.38 -0.95 -21.35
CA SER A 62 -4.35 -1.99 -21.01
C SER A 62 -4.37 -2.20 -19.51
N TRP A 63 -5.54 -2.59 -19.01
CA TRP A 63 -5.78 -2.86 -17.60
C TRP A 63 -6.13 -4.32 -17.43
N GLN A 64 -5.42 -4.99 -16.53
CA GLN A 64 -5.77 -6.33 -16.09
C GLN A 64 -6.35 -6.24 -14.69
N VAL A 65 -7.57 -6.77 -14.52
CA VAL A 65 -8.14 -7.01 -13.19
C VAL A 65 -7.53 -8.30 -12.67
N VAL A 66 -6.93 -8.23 -11.49
CA VAL A 66 -6.44 -9.40 -10.78
C VAL A 66 -6.96 -9.37 -9.36
N GLU A 67 -7.14 -10.54 -8.75
CA GLU A 67 -7.40 -10.62 -7.32
C GLU A 67 -6.18 -10.13 -6.55
N LYS A 68 -6.43 -9.39 -5.46
CA LYS A 68 -5.39 -9.03 -4.50
C LYS A 68 -4.85 -10.32 -3.89
N THR A 69 -3.54 -10.47 -3.90
CA THR A 69 -2.83 -11.55 -3.20
C THR A 69 -2.60 -11.18 -1.74
N LEU A 70 -2.27 -12.15 -0.90
CA LEU A 70 -1.84 -11.86 0.47
C LEU A 70 -0.64 -10.90 0.48
N ALA A 71 0.30 -10.97 -0.47
CA ALA A 71 1.41 -10.02 -0.53
C ALA A 71 0.97 -8.58 -0.85
N ASP A 72 -0.15 -8.41 -1.56
CA ASP A 72 -0.76 -7.09 -1.79
C ASP A 72 -1.36 -6.51 -0.51
N THR A 73 -1.47 -7.32 0.56
CA THR A 73 -1.96 -6.87 1.86
C THR A 73 -0.93 -6.30 2.81
N TRP A 74 0.32 -6.22 2.35
CA TRP A 74 1.47 -5.86 3.19
C TRP A 74 1.94 -4.42 2.96
N HIS A 75 1.20 -3.67 2.13
CA HIS A 75 1.24 -2.21 2.00
C HIS A 75 -0.22 -1.73 1.98
N PHE A 76 -0.77 -1.19 3.07
CA PHE A 76 -2.18 -0.74 3.02
C PHE A 76 -2.49 0.59 3.71
N GLU A 77 -3.16 1.42 2.91
CA GLU A 77 -3.93 2.63 3.28
C GLU A 77 -5.20 2.30 4.10
N ASP A 78 -5.55 1.02 4.27
CA ASP A 78 -6.84 0.56 4.82
C ASP A 78 -6.83 0.25 6.33
N TYR A 79 -5.68 0.30 7.01
CA TYR A 79 -5.66 0.16 8.47
C TYR A 79 -6.17 1.44 9.12
N SER A 80 -7.44 1.43 9.53
CA SER A 80 -8.03 2.56 10.23
C SER A 80 -7.42 2.76 11.62
N MET A 81 -6.75 1.75 12.18
CA MET A 81 -6.16 1.83 13.52
C MET A 81 -4.79 1.15 13.63
N ARG A 82 -4.04 1.53 14.66
CA ARG A 82 -2.88 0.77 15.12
C ARG A 82 -2.73 0.80 16.64
N ILE A 83 -2.21 -0.29 17.18
CA ILE A 83 -1.69 -0.35 18.56
C ILE A 83 -0.22 0.08 18.50
N LYS A 84 0.10 1.19 19.16
CA LYS A 84 1.46 1.71 19.35
C LYS A 84 1.94 1.41 20.76
N ILE A 85 3.11 0.79 20.87
CA ILE A 85 3.69 0.36 22.14
C ILE A 85 5.14 0.84 22.21
N PRO A 86 5.53 1.69 23.18
CA PRO A 86 6.91 2.12 23.32
C PRO A 86 7.85 0.94 23.64
N LEU A 87 8.96 0.82 22.91
CA LEU A 87 9.94 -0.24 23.13
C LEU A 87 10.52 -0.20 24.54
N THR A 88 10.63 0.99 25.14
CA THR A 88 11.01 1.16 26.55
C THR A 88 10.04 0.42 27.47
N THR A 89 8.73 0.61 27.26
CA THR A 89 7.68 -0.09 28.00
C THR A 89 7.74 -1.60 27.80
N ILE A 90 7.94 -2.08 26.57
CA ILE A 90 8.09 -3.52 26.27
C ILE A 90 9.27 -4.12 27.04
N ASN A 91 10.40 -3.40 27.07
CA ASN A 91 11.62 -3.90 27.69
C ASN A 91 11.63 -3.77 29.23
N SER A 92 10.82 -2.87 29.79
CA SER A 92 10.79 -2.61 31.24
C SER A 92 9.59 -3.24 31.96
N ASN A 93 8.59 -3.75 31.25
CA ASN A 93 7.39 -4.33 31.83
C ASN A 93 7.13 -5.75 31.28
N LEU A 94 7.26 -6.76 32.15
CA LEU A 94 7.09 -8.17 31.79
C LEU A 94 5.69 -8.50 31.26
N ASP A 95 4.64 -7.88 31.82
CA ASP A 95 3.27 -8.11 31.38
C ASP A 95 3.07 -7.59 29.96
N VAL A 96 3.67 -6.44 29.63
CA VAL A 96 3.64 -5.88 28.27
C VAL A 96 4.48 -6.74 27.33
N GLN A 97 5.62 -7.25 27.77
CA GLN A 97 6.45 -8.15 26.96
C GLN A 97 5.70 -9.44 26.61
N GLU A 98 5.01 -10.04 27.58
CA GLU A 98 4.18 -11.23 27.36
C GLU A 98 3.01 -10.93 26.42
N PHE A 99 2.34 -9.79 26.63
CA PHE A 99 1.27 -9.31 25.75
C PHE A 99 1.76 -9.13 24.31
N VAL A 100 2.87 -8.43 24.10
CA VAL A 100 3.47 -8.21 22.78
C VAL A 100 3.84 -9.53 22.12
N SER A 101 4.38 -10.49 22.86
CA SER A 101 4.73 -11.81 22.33
C SER A 101 3.49 -12.56 21.81
N LYS A 102 2.39 -12.51 22.57
CA LYS A 102 1.08 -13.05 22.14
C LYS A 102 0.51 -12.29 20.95
N LEU A 103 0.68 -10.97 20.93
CA LEU A 103 0.19 -10.10 19.86
C LEU A 103 0.91 -10.39 18.54
N ILE A 104 2.24 -10.53 18.56
CA ILE A 104 3.06 -10.92 17.40
C ILE A 104 2.60 -12.27 16.85
N MET A 105 2.42 -13.26 17.74
CA MET A 105 1.95 -14.58 17.33
C MET A 105 0.59 -14.50 16.64
N TRP A 106 -0.35 -13.76 17.21
CA TRP A 106 -1.68 -13.61 16.64
C TRP A 106 -1.67 -12.85 15.32
N TRP A 107 -0.88 -11.77 15.19
CA TRP A 107 -0.70 -11.01 13.96
C TRP A 107 -0.11 -11.88 12.85
N ASN A 108 0.90 -12.69 13.17
CA ASN A 108 1.49 -13.62 12.22
C ASN A 108 0.48 -14.68 11.76
N LEU A 109 -0.35 -15.21 12.67
CA LEU A 109 -1.39 -16.19 12.33
C LEU A 109 -2.53 -15.59 11.48
N THR A 110 -2.81 -14.30 11.65
CA THR A 110 -3.90 -13.59 10.95
C THR A 110 -3.44 -12.87 9.68
N GLY A 111 -2.13 -12.83 9.42
CA GLY A 111 -1.55 -12.08 8.29
C GLY A 111 -1.65 -10.57 8.46
N LEU A 112 -1.76 -10.08 9.69
CA LEU A 112 -1.80 -8.66 10.00
C LEU A 112 -0.39 -8.07 10.06
N SER A 113 -0.26 -6.83 9.58
CA SER A 113 1.01 -6.13 9.53
C SER A 113 1.43 -5.62 10.91
N HIS A 114 2.70 -5.78 11.25
CA HIS A 114 3.34 -5.11 12.37
C HIS A 114 4.72 -4.61 11.94
N THR A 115 5.12 -3.46 12.48
CA THR A 115 6.43 -2.84 12.22
C THR A 115 6.99 -2.29 13.51
N ALA A 116 8.27 -1.92 13.52
CA ALA A 116 8.87 -1.20 14.63
C ALA A 116 9.82 -0.11 14.10
N ASP A 117 9.92 0.99 14.83
CA ASP A 117 10.97 1.99 14.66
C ASP A 117 11.93 1.96 15.87
N ALA A 118 12.74 3.00 16.04
CA ALA A 118 13.71 3.08 17.14
C ALA A 118 13.07 3.22 18.53
N GLU A 119 11.81 3.63 18.61
CA GLU A 119 11.13 3.99 19.86
C GLU A 119 9.87 3.16 20.12
N ASN A 120 9.20 2.66 19.08
CA ASN A 120 7.88 2.05 19.18
C ASN A 120 7.74 0.81 18.31
N SER A 121 6.89 -0.11 18.76
CA SER A 121 6.30 -1.18 17.98
C SER A 121 4.88 -0.80 17.57
N TYR A 122 4.51 -1.09 16.33
CA TYR A 122 3.22 -0.79 15.73
C TYR A 122 2.54 -2.07 15.26
N PHE A 123 1.30 -2.27 15.67
CA PHE A 123 0.46 -3.40 15.26
C PHE A 123 -0.80 -2.86 14.58
N TYR A 124 -0.92 -3.09 13.28
CA TYR A 124 -1.96 -2.48 12.46
C TYR A 124 -3.22 -3.34 12.41
N CYS A 125 -4.39 -2.70 12.57
CA CYS A 125 -5.69 -3.36 12.52
C CYS A 125 -6.81 -2.41 12.05
N ASN A 126 -7.93 -2.97 11.64
CA ASN A 126 -9.10 -2.18 11.23
C ASN A 126 -10.10 -1.98 12.38
N PHE A 127 -10.08 -2.88 13.35
CA PHE A 127 -11.05 -2.92 14.43
C PHE A 127 -10.48 -3.62 15.66
N ILE A 128 -10.81 -3.12 16.85
CA ILE A 128 -10.59 -3.81 18.12
C ILE A 128 -11.95 -4.41 18.50
N TYR A 129 -12.04 -5.73 18.48
CA TYR A 129 -13.28 -6.40 18.85
C TYR A 129 -13.63 -6.16 20.32
N PRO A 130 -14.93 -6.06 20.69
CA PRO A 130 -15.36 -5.83 22.07
C PRO A 130 -14.76 -6.81 23.09
N GLU A 131 -14.58 -8.08 22.70
CA GLU A 131 -13.94 -9.11 23.53
C GLU A 131 -12.46 -8.82 23.86
N HIS A 132 -11.78 -8.00 23.07
CA HIS A 132 -10.41 -7.58 23.32
C HIS A 132 -10.33 -6.28 24.12
N GLN A 133 -11.45 -5.60 24.38
CA GLN A 133 -11.45 -4.31 25.07
C GLN A 133 -10.88 -4.44 26.49
N ALA A 134 -11.22 -5.50 27.21
CA ALA A 134 -10.68 -5.75 28.54
C ALA A 134 -9.15 -5.89 28.55
N ILE A 135 -8.56 -6.40 27.46
CA ILE A 135 -7.11 -6.50 27.31
C ILE A 135 -6.52 -5.10 27.07
N VAL A 136 -7.12 -4.32 26.17
CA VAL A 136 -6.70 -2.94 25.89
C VAL A 136 -6.76 -2.09 27.16
N ASP A 137 -7.83 -2.21 27.94
CA ASP A 137 -8.03 -1.48 29.19
C ASP A 137 -7.00 -1.90 30.25
N ALA A 138 -6.65 -3.19 30.31
CA ALA A 138 -5.61 -3.69 31.22
C ALA A 138 -4.22 -3.09 30.94
N PHE A 139 -3.97 -2.64 29.71
CA PHE A 139 -2.72 -2.00 29.30
C PHE A 139 -2.88 -0.48 29.09
N GLN A 140 -3.94 0.13 29.63
CA GLN A 140 -4.14 1.58 29.53
C GLN A 140 -2.94 2.34 30.11
N GLY A 141 -2.42 3.30 29.36
CA GLY A 141 -1.22 4.07 29.72
C GLY A 141 0.11 3.40 29.38
N LEU A 142 0.08 2.12 28.96
CA LEU A 142 1.25 1.37 28.48
C LEU A 142 1.23 1.21 26.95
N ILE A 143 0.03 1.13 26.37
CA ILE A 143 -0.21 1.13 24.92
C ILE A 143 -1.03 2.35 24.51
N THR A 144 -0.92 2.73 23.24
CA THR A 144 -1.74 3.77 22.62
C THR A 144 -2.47 3.19 21.42
N ILE A 145 -3.77 3.45 21.30
CA ILE A 145 -4.55 3.12 20.11
C ILE A 145 -4.68 4.39 19.28
N GLU A 146 -4.19 4.35 18.04
CA GLU A 146 -4.26 5.49 17.13
C GLU A 146 -5.24 5.18 16.00
N ASN A 147 -6.08 6.14 15.65
CA ASN A 147 -6.91 6.09 14.45
C ASN A 147 -6.14 6.79 13.32
N LEU A 148 -5.90 6.10 12.21
CA LEU A 148 -5.10 6.60 11.09
C LEU A 148 -5.92 7.39 10.07
N ASN A 149 -7.25 7.39 10.21
CA ASN A 149 -8.19 8.08 9.32
C ASN A 149 -8.71 9.43 9.89
N GLN A 150 -8.08 9.95 10.94
CA GLN A 150 -8.46 11.22 11.60
C GLN A 150 -7.47 12.34 11.32
#